data_AF-A0A523QUX4-F1
#
_entry.id   AF-A0A523QUX4-F1
#
_cell.length_a   1.000
_cell.length_b   1.000
_cell.length_c   1.000
_cell.angle_alpha   90.00
_cell.angle_beta   90.00
_cell.angle_gamma   90.00
#
_symmetry.space_group_name_H-M   'P 1'
#
loop_
_entity.id
_entity.type
_entity.pdbx_description
1 polymer ?
#
loop_
_entity_poly.entity_id
_entity_poly.type
_entity_poly.pdbx_seq_one_letter_code
_entity_poly.pdbx_strand_id
1 'polypeptide(L)'
;MRFVFILMLFAFLSNIKICLAEKREIFLESLETQIISTPSEWGHLERYKGVCDSLKELERGIDFLKGLIDEKRKVPELYTMLGLFYIERIEFVSDIEKGFLAGCAMEEFNMALAIDSLSWGALYSRGMVYLNMPPAFAEYELALKDFQKLLEIQKKSDKVEKHYVLTYISLGDLYVKMKKKNEAKKIWMKGKEQFPDSEELKNRVKELATDSHR
;
A
#
# COMPACT_ATOMS: atom_id res chain seq x y z
N MET A 1 39.32 -2.34 -38.98
CA MET A 1 38.06 -3.13 -38.83
C MET A 1 37.49 -3.12 -37.42
N ARG A 2 38.26 -3.38 -36.34
CA ARG A 2 37.72 -3.39 -34.95
C ARG A 2 36.97 -2.13 -34.51
N PHE A 3 37.42 -0.94 -34.91
CA PHE A 3 36.79 0.34 -34.54
C PHE A 3 35.39 0.56 -35.15
N VAL A 4 35.17 0.09 -36.38
CA VAL A 4 33.89 0.23 -37.09
C VAL A 4 32.83 -0.69 -36.49
N PHE A 5 33.21 -1.91 -36.09
CA PHE A 5 32.32 -2.85 -35.40
C PHE A 5 31.88 -2.33 -34.02
N ILE A 6 32.77 -1.67 -33.28
CA ILE A 6 32.44 -1.06 -31.99
C ILE A 6 31.41 0.07 -32.17
N LEU A 7 31.62 0.98 -33.13
CA LEU A 7 30.68 2.08 -33.41
C LEU A 7 29.30 1.58 -33.86
N MET A 8 29.23 0.55 -34.70
CA MET A 8 27.95 -0.05 -35.12
C MET A 8 27.23 -0.75 -33.95
N LEU A 9 27.96 -1.45 -33.08
CA LEU A 9 27.38 -2.08 -31.89
C LEU A 9 26.84 -1.04 -30.90
N PHE A 10 27.55 0.08 -30.70
CA PHE A 10 27.07 1.19 -29.87
C PHE A 10 25.79 1.83 -30.45
N ALA A 11 25.75 2.10 -31.75
CA ALA A 11 24.55 2.64 -32.40
C ALA A 11 23.35 1.67 -32.30
N PHE A 12 23.58 0.37 -32.48
CA PHE A 12 22.54 -0.65 -32.34
C PHE A 12 22.00 -0.74 -30.90
N LEU A 13 22.88 -0.78 -29.89
CA LEU A 13 22.49 -0.78 -28.49
C LEU A 13 21.76 0.52 -28.09
N SER A 14 22.16 1.65 -28.65
CA SER A 14 21.46 2.93 -28.46
C SER A 14 20.03 2.88 -29.02
N ASN A 15 19.84 2.35 -30.23
CA ASN A 15 18.51 2.23 -30.84
C ASN A 15 17.59 1.28 -30.06
N ILE A 16 18.12 0.18 -29.52
CA ILE A 16 17.36 -0.73 -28.65
C ILE A 16 16.91 -0.01 -27.38
N LYS A 17 17.80 0.75 -26.73
CA LYS A 17 17.45 1.52 -25.52
C LYS A 17 16.34 2.54 -25.79
N ILE A 18 16.42 3.25 -26.91
CA ILE A 18 15.39 4.23 -27.31
C ILE A 18 14.04 3.54 -27.50
N CYS A 19 13.99 2.43 -28.25
CA CYS A 19 12.75 1.70 -28.47
C CYS A 19 12.14 1.13 -27.18
N LEU A 20 12.97 0.67 -26.24
CA LEU A 20 12.50 0.21 -24.93
C LEU A 20 11.94 1.34 -24.07
N ALA A 21 12.55 2.54 -24.12
CA ALA A 21 12.05 3.72 -23.43
C ALA A 21 10.71 4.18 -24.01
N GLU A 22 10.56 4.18 -25.32
CA GLU A 22 9.30 4.55 -25.99
C GLU A 22 8.17 3.58 -25.64
N LYS A 23 8.43 2.26 -25.67
CA LYS A 23 7.43 1.25 -25.26
C LYS A 23 7.02 1.38 -23.79
N ARG A 24 7.97 1.74 -22.92
CA ARG A 24 7.71 2.02 -21.51
C ARG A 24 6.77 3.21 -21.36
N GLU A 25 7.06 4.30 -22.06
CA GLU A 25 6.27 5.53 -22.02
C GLU A 25 4.82 5.28 -22.42
N ILE A 26 4.62 4.68 -23.59
CA ILE A 26 3.29 4.35 -24.13
C ILE A 26 2.51 3.45 -23.16
N PHE A 27 3.19 2.51 -22.50
CA PHE A 27 2.54 1.62 -21.55
C PHE A 27 2.08 2.33 -20.28
N LEU A 28 2.89 3.24 -19.73
CA LEU A 28 2.51 4.05 -18.57
C LEU A 28 1.36 5.00 -18.90
N GLU A 29 1.43 5.70 -20.03
CA GLU A 29 0.35 6.58 -20.51
C GLU A 29 -0.98 5.83 -20.71
N SER A 30 -0.90 4.57 -21.16
CA SER A 30 -2.07 3.70 -21.31
C SER A 30 -2.75 3.41 -19.96
N LEU A 31 -1.96 3.14 -18.92
CA LEU A 31 -2.47 2.93 -17.56
C LEU A 31 -3.02 4.23 -16.96
N GLU A 32 -2.35 5.35 -17.17
CA GLU A 32 -2.80 6.68 -16.74
C GLU A 32 -4.14 7.05 -17.37
N THR A 33 -4.30 6.80 -18.68
CA THR A 33 -5.57 6.98 -19.40
C THR A 33 -6.68 6.11 -18.81
N GLN A 34 -6.36 4.85 -18.47
CA GLN A 34 -7.31 3.95 -17.81
C GLN A 34 -7.77 4.52 -16.46
N ILE A 35 -6.84 5.00 -15.64
CA ILE A 35 -7.15 5.62 -14.33
C ILE A 35 -7.96 6.90 -14.51
N ILE A 36 -7.63 7.76 -15.47
CA ILE A 36 -8.41 8.98 -15.76
C ILE A 36 -9.87 8.61 -16.04
N SER A 37 -10.12 7.55 -16.81
CA SER A 37 -11.47 7.09 -17.14
C SER A 37 -12.20 6.42 -15.96
N THR A 38 -11.46 5.78 -15.05
CA THR A 38 -12.00 4.97 -13.95
C THR A 38 -11.25 5.20 -12.62
N PRO A 39 -11.30 6.43 -12.07
CA PRO A 39 -10.40 6.83 -10.98
C PRO A 39 -10.72 6.17 -9.64
N SER A 40 -11.92 5.61 -9.46
CA SER A 40 -12.33 4.87 -8.26
C SER A 40 -11.99 3.38 -8.32
N GLU A 41 -11.51 2.87 -9.46
CA GLU A 41 -11.21 1.45 -9.63
C GLU A 41 -9.85 1.11 -9.01
N TRP A 42 -9.89 0.59 -7.77
CA TRP A 42 -8.69 0.27 -6.99
C TRP A 42 -7.69 -0.62 -7.74
N GLY A 43 -8.18 -1.61 -8.50
CA GLY A 43 -7.31 -2.53 -9.23
C GLY A 43 -6.47 -1.85 -10.32
N HIS A 44 -6.97 -0.78 -10.94
CA HIS A 44 -6.18 -0.01 -11.92
C HIS A 44 -5.08 0.80 -11.23
N LEU A 45 -5.39 1.42 -10.09
CA LEU A 45 -4.44 2.16 -9.28
C LEU A 45 -3.33 1.25 -8.73
N GLU A 46 -3.69 0.09 -8.18
CA GLU A 46 -2.74 -0.88 -7.64
C GLU A 46 -1.80 -1.41 -8.74
N ARG A 47 -2.37 -1.77 -9.90
CA ARG A 47 -1.59 -2.19 -11.06
C ARG A 47 -0.60 -1.10 -11.49
N TYR A 48 -1.06 0.15 -11.57
CA TYR A 48 -0.20 1.27 -11.96
C TYR A 48 0.91 1.51 -10.95
N LYS A 49 0.61 1.50 -9.64
CA LYS A 49 1.64 1.59 -8.59
C LYS A 49 2.69 0.50 -8.72
N GLY A 50 2.27 -0.76 -8.90
CA GLY A 50 3.19 -1.90 -9.07
C GLY A 50 4.09 -1.75 -10.30
N VAL A 51 3.54 -1.23 -11.40
CA VAL A 51 4.33 -0.94 -12.61
C VAL A 51 5.31 0.19 -12.36
N CYS A 52 4.89 1.29 -11.74
CA CYS A 52 5.77 2.43 -11.42
C CYS A 52 6.93 2.00 -10.54
N ASP A 53 6.67 1.21 -9.50
CA ASP A 53 7.70 0.64 -8.63
C ASP A 53 8.71 -0.21 -9.43
N SER A 54 8.22 -1.18 -10.22
CA SER A 54 9.07 -2.06 -11.02
C SER A 54 9.97 -1.32 -12.03
N LEU A 55 9.52 -0.16 -12.50
CA LEU A 55 10.20 0.67 -13.49
C LEU A 55 11.04 1.79 -12.86
N LYS A 56 10.95 1.98 -11.54
CA LYS A 56 11.53 3.10 -10.78
C LYS A 56 10.99 4.47 -11.18
N GLU A 57 9.69 4.52 -11.49
CA GLU A 57 8.95 5.71 -11.94
C GLU A 57 8.03 6.24 -10.82
N LEU A 58 8.46 6.15 -9.55
CA LEU A 58 7.64 6.55 -8.40
C LEU A 58 7.27 8.04 -8.44
N GLU A 59 8.20 8.91 -8.83
CA GLU A 59 7.94 10.36 -8.95
C GLU A 59 6.88 10.66 -10.00
N ARG A 60 6.90 9.96 -11.14
CA ARG A 60 5.87 10.07 -12.17
C ARG A 60 4.50 9.76 -11.60
N GLY A 61 4.38 8.64 -10.87
CA GLY A 61 3.12 8.25 -10.25
C GLY A 61 2.60 9.27 -9.25
N ILE A 62 3.48 9.86 -8.44
CA ILE A 62 3.15 10.94 -7.50
C ILE A 62 2.63 12.17 -8.25
N ASP A 63 3.36 12.64 -9.27
CA ASP A 63 2.99 13.84 -10.01
C ASP A 63 1.70 13.66 -10.80
N PHE A 64 1.53 12.50 -11.43
CA PHE A 64 0.30 12.13 -12.13
C PHE A 64 -0.92 12.16 -11.19
N LEU A 65 -0.82 11.52 -10.03
CA LEU A 65 -1.94 11.47 -9.08
C LEU A 65 -2.27 12.85 -8.49
N LYS A 66 -1.25 13.69 -8.22
CA LYS A 66 -1.48 15.08 -7.78
C LYS A 66 -2.27 15.88 -8.81
N GLY A 67 -1.84 15.84 -10.08
CA GLY A 67 -2.55 16.52 -11.16
C GLY A 67 -3.99 16.02 -11.31
N LEU A 68 -4.18 14.70 -11.26
CA LEU A 68 -5.51 14.10 -11.35
C LEU A 68 -6.41 14.46 -10.17
N ILE A 69 -5.87 14.54 -8.95
CA ILE A 69 -6.61 14.96 -7.76
C ILE A 69 -7.07 16.41 -7.90
N ASP A 70 -6.26 17.30 -8.48
CA ASP A 70 -6.65 18.69 -8.69
C ASP A 70 -7.89 18.84 -9.58
N GLU A 71 -8.05 17.92 -10.55
CA GLU A 71 -9.22 17.80 -11.41
C GLU A 71 -10.37 17.02 -10.76
N LYS A 72 -10.07 15.99 -9.95
CA LYS A 72 -11.03 14.98 -9.43
C LYS A 72 -11.00 14.83 -7.90
N ARG A 73 -11.17 15.95 -7.18
CA ARG A 73 -11.04 16.07 -5.70
C ARG A 73 -11.97 15.22 -4.82
N LYS A 74 -12.92 14.47 -5.38
CA LYS A 74 -13.93 13.71 -4.62
C LYS A 74 -13.80 12.19 -4.77
N VAL A 75 -12.61 11.70 -5.14
CA VAL A 75 -12.35 10.27 -5.31
C VAL A 75 -11.37 9.80 -4.22
N PRO A 76 -11.85 9.13 -3.15
CA PRO A 76 -11.01 8.78 -2.00
C PRO A 76 -9.88 7.80 -2.36
N GLU A 77 -10.05 6.98 -3.39
CA GLU A 77 -9.04 6.03 -3.86
C GLU A 77 -7.80 6.73 -4.41
N LEU A 78 -7.95 7.92 -5.04
CA LEU A 78 -6.81 8.69 -5.54
C LEU A 78 -5.93 9.19 -4.40
N TYR A 79 -6.55 9.78 -3.36
CA TYR A 79 -5.86 10.21 -2.15
C TYR A 79 -5.19 9.03 -1.45
N THR A 80 -5.91 7.91 -1.30
CA THR A 80 -5.36 6.69 -0.71
C THR A 80 -4.14 6.19 -1.49
N MET A 81 -4.22 6.19 -2.82
CA MET A 81 -3.11 5.73 -3.66
C MET A 81 -1.92 6.69 -3.59
N LEU A 82 -2.16 8.01 -3.60
CA LEU A 82 -1.09 9.00 -3.44
C LEU A 82 -0.37 8.84 -2.09
N GLY A 83 -1.13 8.60 -1.01
CA GLY A 83 -0.56 8.27 0.30
C GLY A 83 0.32 7.02 0.25
N LEU A 84 -0.11 5.97 -0.46
CA LEU A 84 0.70 4.75 -0.65
C LEU A 84 1.98 5.00 -1.46
N PHE A 85 1.96 5.88 -2.46
CA PHE A 85 3.16 6.27 -3.19
C PHE A 85 4.17 7.00 -2.29
N TYR A 86 3.70 7.88 -1.39
CA TYR A 86 4.57 8.51 -0.41
C TYR A 86 5.20 7.50 0.54
N ILE A 87 4.45 6.50 1.00
CA ILE A 87 4.99 5.41 1.84
C ILE A 87 6.07 4.63 1.08
N GLU A 88 5.85 4.29 -0.19
CA GLU A 88 6.87 3.59 -0.99
C GLU A 88 8.16 4.41 -1.12
N ARG A 89 8.01 5.73 -1.30
CA ARG A 89 9.15 6.64 -1.45
C ARG A 89 10.03 6.72 -0.20
N ILE A 90 9.51 6.41 1.00
CA ILE A 90 10.27 6.45 2.26
C ILE A 90 11.54 5.60 2.20
N GLU A 91 11.53 4.49 1.46
CA GLU A 91 12.68 3.59 1.36
C GLU A 91 13.90 4.23 0.66
N PHE A 92 13.68 5.30 -0.11
CA PHE A 92 14.69 5.90 -0.99
C PHE A 92 15.22 7.25 -0.51
N VAL A 93 14.83 7.70 0.69
CA VAL A 93 15.16 9.03 1.21
C VAL A 93 15.91 9.01 2.55
N SER A 94 16.48 10.15 2.93
CA SER A 94 17.17 10.32 4.22
C SER A 94 16.19 10.27 5.40
N ASP A 95 16.68 10.01 6.61
CA ASP A 95 15.82 9.88 7.81
C ASP A 95 14.97 11.14 8.11
N ILE A 96 15.49 12.33 7.79
CA ILE A 96 14.75 13.59 7.95
C ILE A 96 13.55 13.62 7.00
N GLU A 97 13.73 13.18 5.76
CA GLU A 97 12.69 13.18 4.73
C GLU A 97 11.63 12.10 5.00
N LYS A 98 11.98 11.00 5.67
CA LYS A 98 11.02 9.94 6.04
C LYS A 98 9.86 10.50 6.86
N GLY A 99 10.15 11.35 7.85
CA GLY A 99 9.12 11.97 8.69
C GLY A 99 8.19 12.88 7.88
N PHE A 100 8.76 13.65 6.95
CA PHE A 100 7.98 14.51 6.04
C PHE A 100 7.06 13.70 5.13
N LEU A 101 7.58 12.63 4.50
CA LEU A 101 6.79 11.75 3.62
C LEU A 101 5.72 10.98 4.38
N ALA A 102 6.01 10.52 5.60
CA ALA A 102 5.00 9.91 6.46
C ALA A 102 3.88 10.91 6.79
N GLY A 103 4.21 12.16 7.08
CA GLY A 103 3.24 13.25 7.26
C GLY A 103 2.39 13.50 6.02
N CYS A 104 3.00 13.53 4.83
CA CYS A 104 2.27 13.66 3.56
C CYS A 104 1.30 12.48 3.36
N ALA A 105 1.76 11.24 3.55
CA ALA A 105 0.90 10.06 3.43
C ALA A 105 -0.30 10.11 4.38
N MET A 106 -0.07 10.50 5.64
CA MET A 106 -1.11 10.65 6.64
C MET A 106 -2.16 11.70 6.24
N GLU A 107 -1.73 12.83 5.67
CA GLU A 107 -2.65 13.86 5.18
C GLU A 107 -3.54 13.33 4.05
N GLU A 108 -2.96 12.61 3.08
CA GLU A 108 -3.74 12.02 2.00
C GLU A 108 -4.74 10.97 2.51
N PHE A 109 -4.35 10.12 3.47
CA PHE A 109 -5.30 9.18 4.08
C PHE A 109 -6.42 9.89 4.85
N ASN A 110 -6.11 11.00 5.53
CA ASN A 110 -7.12 11.82 6.19
C ASN A 110 -8.09 12.44 5.18
N MET A 111 -7.60 12.93 4.04
CA MET A 111 -8.43 13.46 2.97
C MET A 111 -9.34 12.38 2.37
N ALA A 112 -8.80 11.18 2.11
CA ALA A 112 -9.61 10.05 1.67
C ALA A 112 -10.75 9.73 2.65
N LEU A 113 -10.45 9.72 3.95
CA LEU A 113 -11.44 9.44 5.01
C LEU A 113 -12.41 10.59 5.29
N ALA A 114 -12.06 11.82 4.93
CA ALA A 114 -12.97 12.95 4.96
C ALA A 114 -14.01 12.85 3.83
N ILE A 115 -13.63 12.29 2.68
CA ILE A 115 -14.52 12.04 1.55
C ILE A 115 -15.38 10.79 1.80
N ASP A 116 -14.75 9.68 2.16
CA ASP A 116 -15.42 8.44 2.54
C ASP A 116 -14.83 7.87 3.83
N SER A 117 -15.55 8.07 4.93
CA SER A 117 -15.14 7.60 6.25
C SER A 117 -15.09 6.07 6.38
N LEU A 118 -15.64 5.32 5.41
CA LEU A 118 -15.64 3.86 5.36
C LEU A 118 -14.65 3.31 4.32
N SER A 119 -13.84 4.16 3.69
CA SER A 119 -12.82 3.73 2.73
C SER A 119 -11.89 2.71 3.36
N TRP A 120 -12.00 1.45 2.93
CA TRP A 120 -11.25 0.34 3.50
C TRP A 120 -9.74 0.57 3.31
N GLY A 121 -9.34 0.97 2.10
CA GLY A 121 -7.94 1.25 1.75
C GLY A 121 -7.33 2.35 2.62
N ALA A 122 -8.04 3.46 2.83
CA ALA A 122 -7.54 4.56 3.65
C ALA A 122 -7.45 4.21 5.14
N LEU A 123 -8.47 3.55 5.70
CA LEU A 123 -8.45 3.08 7.08
C LEU A 123 -7.31 2.09 7.32
N TYR A 124 -7.14 1.13 6.41
CA TYR A 124 -6.10 0.12 6.52
C TYR A 124 -4.71 0.74 6.42
N SER A 125 -4.46 1.56 5.39
CA SER A 125 -3.17 2.21 5.18
C SER A 125 -2.80 3.13 6.35
N ARG A 126 -3.74 3.94 6.84
CA ARG A 126 -3.49 4.83 7.98
C ARG A 126 -3.21 4.05 9.26
N GLY A 127 -3.98 2.99 9.52
CA GLY A 127 -3.73 2.07 10.63
C GLY A 127 -2.35 1.43 10.55
N MET A 128 -1.91 1.04 9.35
CA MET A 128 -0.58 0.50 9.12
C MET A 128 0.54 1.52 9.35
N VAL A 129 0.34 2.81 9.01
CA VAL A 129 1.31 3.86 9.36
C VAL A 129 1.42 3.96 10.88
N TYR A 130 0.31 4.14 11.60
CA TYR A 130 0.32 4.21 13.07
C TYR A 130 0.96 2.97 13.73
N LEU A 131 0.73 1.78 13.18
CA LEU A 131 1.30 0.53 13.66
C LEU A 131 2.83 0.46 13.50
N ASN A 132 3.36 1.03 12.41
CA ASN A 132 4.76 0.90 12.03
C ASN A 132 5.62 2.12 12.38
N MET A 133 5.03 3.19 12.91
CA MET A 133 5.78 4.27 13.51
C MET A 133 6.75 3.75 14.59
N PRO A 134 7.94 4.35 14.73
CA PRO A 134 8.85 4.01 15.82
C PRO A 134 8.15 4.12 17.18
N PRO A 135 8.51 3.31 18.19
CA PRO A 135 7.80 3.27 19.47
C PRO A 135 7.61 4.63 20.17
N ALA A 136 8.54 5.58 19.97
CA ALA A 136 8.46 6.93 20.53
C ALA A 136 7.34 7.81 19.91
N PHE A 137 6.83 7.43 18.73
CA PHE A 137 5.80 8.14 17.96
C PHE A 137 4.61 7.22 17.61
N ALA A 138 4.54 6.05 18.23
CA ALA A 138 3.55 5.05 17.89
C ALA A 138 2.19 5.40 18.50
N GLU A 139 1.18 5.56 17.65
CA GLU A 139 -0.19 5.88 18.04
C GLU A 139 -1.07 4.62 17.96
N TYR A 140 -0.74 3.61 18.78
CA TYR A 140 -1.39 2.30 18.72
C TYR A 140 -2.89 2.34 18.97
N GLU A 141 -3.39 3.29 19.78
CA GLU A 141 -4.82 3.45 20.00
C GLU A 141 -5.55 3.99 18.76
N LEU A 142 -4.88 4.82 17.95
CA LEU A 142 -5.42 5.28 16.67
C LEU A 142 -5.41 4.16 15.63
N ALA A 143 -4.34 3.36 15.56
CA ALA A 143 -4.30 2.14 14.75
C ALA A 143 -5.44 1.17 15.14
N LEU A 144 -5.66 1.00 16.45
CA LEU A 144 -6.69 0.11 16.98
C LEU A 144 -8.07 0.55 16.52
N LYS A 145 -8.36 1.86 16.61
CA LYS A 145 -9.63 2.44 16.16
C LYS A 145 -9.88 2.17 14.68
N ASP A 146 -8.87 2.38 13.82
CA ASP A 146 -9.01 2.17 12.38
C ASP A 146 -9.21 0.68 12.04
N PHE A 147 -8.42 -0.23 12.63
CA PHE A 147 -8.57 -1.66 12.40
C PHE A 147 -9.89 -2.23 12.97
N GLN A 148 -10.39 -1.71 14.10
CA GLN A 148 -11.70 -2.10 14.62
C GLN A 148 -12.82 -1.66 13.68
N LYS A 149 -12.74 -0.44 13.12
CA LYS A 149 -13.70 0.04 12.13
C LYS A 149 -13.70 -0.83 10.86
N LEU A 150 -12.53 -1.31 10.43
CA LEU A 150 -12.44 -2.29 9.35
C LEU A 150 -13.15 -3.60 9.68
N LEU A 151 -12.97 -4.15 10.89
CA LEU A 151 -13.74 -5.33 11.31
C LEU A 151 -15.25 -5.11 11.32
N GLU A 152 -15.72 -3.92 11.70
CA GLU A 152 -17.14 -3.56 11.65
C GLU A 152 -17.66 -3.52 10.21
N ILE A 153 -16.90 -2.93 9.29
CA ILE A 153 -17.23 -2.91 7.86
C ILE A 153 -17.30 -4.34 7.32
N GLN A 154 -16.30 -5.16 7.60
CA GLN A 154 -16.22 -6.55 7.15
C GLN A 154 -17.38 -7.40 7.68
N LYS A 155 -17.80 -7.18 8.94
CA LYS A 155 -18.93 -7.90 9.55
C LYS A 155 -20.27 -7.55 8.88
N LYS A 156 -20.38 -6.34 8.32
CA LYS A 156 -21.58 -5.88 7.60
C LYS A 156 -21.56 -6.24 6.11
N SER A 157 -20.43 -6.73 5.60
CA SER A 157 -20.32 -7.16 4.21
C SER A 157 -20.95 -8.53 4.01
N ASP A 158 -21.79 -8.65 2.97
CA ASP A 158 -22.38 -9.94 2.57
C ASP A 158 -21.34 -10.89 1.96
N LYS A 159 -20.23 -10.33 1.47
CA LYS A 159 -19.15 -11.08 0.84
C LYS A 159 -17.85 -10.90 1.60
N VAL A 160 -17.18 -12.02 1.86
CA VAL A 160 -15.82 -12.03 2.40
C VAL A 160 -14.85 -11.74 1.26
N GLU A 161 -14.26 -10.55 1.26
CA GLU A 161 -13.22 -10.18 0.31
C GLU A 161 -11.86 -10.76 0.73
N LYS A 162 -11.03 -11.13 -0.25
CA LYS A 162 -9.72 -11.76 0.03
C LYS A 162 -8.81 -10.87 0.89
N HIS A 163 -8.83 -9.56 0.65
CA HIS A 163 -7.98 -8.61 1.36
C HIS A 163 -8.38 -8.39 2.82
N TYR A 164 -9.58 -8.81 3.25
CA TYR A 164 -10.02 -8.71 4.65
C TYR A 164 -9.16 -9.54 5.62
N VAL A 165 -8.41 -10.51 5.11
CA VAL A 165 -7.40 -11.25 5.89
C VAL A 165 -6.37 -10.32 6.52
N LEU A 166 -6.03 -9.22 5.83
CA LEU A 166 -5.04 -8.24 6.27
C LEU A 166 -5.46 -7.56 7.56
N THR A 167 -6.75 -7.24 7.73
CA THR A 167 -7.27 -6.65 8.97
C THR A 167 -7.03 -7.56 10.18
N TYR A 168 -7.24 -8.87 10.03
CA TYR A 168 -7.02 -9.82 11.12
C TYR A 168 -5.54 -9.96 11.47
N ILE A 169 -4.69 -10.02 10.45
CA ILE A 169 -3.23 -10.08 10.61
C ILE A 169 -2.76 -8.84 11.37
N SER A 170 -3.01 -7.64 10.81
CA SER A 170 -2.52 -6.37 11.33
C SER A 170 -3.10 -6.01 12.70
N LEU A 171 -4.37 -6.32 12.97
CA LEU A 171 -4.97 -6.08 14.28
C LEU A 171 -4.36 -6.99 15.36
N GLY A 172 -4.09 -8.26 15.05
CA GLY A 172 -3.40 -9.11 16.02
C GLY A 172 -1.94 -8.70 16.22
N ASP A 173 -1.24 -8.27 15.17
CA ASP A 173 0.13 -7.72 15.27
C ASP A 173 0.13 -6.46 16.15
N LEU A 174 -0.86 -5.59 15.99
CA LEU A 174 -1.08 -4.43 16.86
C LEU A 174 -1.26 -4.86 18.32
N TYR A 175 -2.13 -5.85 18.59
CA TYR A 175 -2.31 -6.35 19.95
C TYR A 175 -1.02 -6.91 20.56
N VAL A 176 -0.17 -7.58 19.78
CA VAL A 176 1.16 -8.00 20.24
C VAL A 176 2.01 -6.80 20.62
N LYS A 177 2.07 -5.75 19.79
CA LYS A 177 2.81 -4.52 20.12
C LYS A 177 2.28 -3.83 21.38
N MET A 178 0.98 -3.92 21.63
CA MET A 178 0.32 -3.43 22.84
C MET A 178 0.47 -4.39 24.05
N LYS A 179 1.24 -5.48 23.93
CA LYS A 179 1.44 -6.53 24.95
C LYS A 179 0.14 -7.27 25.35
N LYS A 180 -0.87 -7.25 24.48
CA LYS A 180 -2.18 -7.90 24.62
C LYS A 180 -2.20 -9.24 23.86
N LYS A 181 -1.33 -10.18 24.25
CA LYS A 181 -1.12 -11.46 23.53
C LYS A 181 -2.40 -12.32 23.42
N ASN A 182 -3.25 -12.30 24.44
CA ASN A 182 -4.50 -13.09 24.45
C ASN A 182 -5.49 -12.58 23.40
N GLU A 183 -5.59 -11.26 23.26
CA GLU A 183 -6.40 -10.56 22.27
C GLU A 183 -5.88 -10.83 20.87
N ALA A 184 -4.55 -10.77 20.66
CA ALA A 184 -3.92 -11.13 19.40
C ALA A 184 -4.29 -12.55 18.96
N LYS A 185 -4.15 -13.53 19.87
CA LYS A 185 -4.52 -14.93 19.62
C LYS A 185 -5.99 -15.07 19.21
N LYS A 186 -6.90 -14.41 19.93
CA LYS A 186 -8.35 -14.45 19.62
C LYS A 186 -8.63 -13.91 18.21
N ILE A 187 -8.01 -12.78 17.85
CA ILE A 187 -8.20 -12.17 16.53
C ILE A 187 -7.65 -13.06 15.41
N TRP A 188 -6.44 -13.60 15.55
CA TRP A 188 -5.87 -14.46 14.52
C TRP A 188 -6.62 -15.79 14.37
N MET A 189 -7.11 -16.37 15.47
CA MET A 189 -7.98 -17.55 15.41
C MET A 189 -9.25 -17.26 14.63
N LYS A 190 -9.90 -16.13 14.91
CA LYS A 190 -11.10 -15.69 14.18
C LYS A 190 -10.81 -15.41 12.70
N GLY A 191 -9.65 -14.81 12.40
CA GLY A 191 -9.18 -14.64 11.03
C GLY A 191 -8.98 -15.98 10.33
N LYS A 192 -8.36 -16.96 11.00
CA LYS A 192 -8.12 -18.29 10.44
C LYS A 192 -9.43 -19.06 10.16
N GLU A 193 -10.45 -18.87 10.99
CA GLU A 193 -11.79 -19.43 10.72
C GLU A 193 -12.38 -18.90 9.41
N GLN A 194 -12.18 -17.61 9.10
CA GLN A 194 -12.66 -17.00 7.86
C GLN A 194 -11.74 -17.23 6.65
N PHE A 195 -10.44 -17.35 6.89
CA PHE A 195 -9.39 -17.50 5.88
C PHE A 195 -8.53 -18.73 6.19
N PRO A 196 -9.10 -19.95 6.10
CA PRO A 196 -8.40 -21.18 6.49
C PRO A 196 -7.16 -21.48 5.65
N ASP A 197 -7.05 -20.90 4.46
CA ASP A 197 -5.91 -21.08 3.55
C ASP A 197 -4.78 -20.06 3.78
N SER A 198 -4.96 -19.10 4.69
CA SER A 198 -3.92 -18.11 5.00
C SER A 198 -2.78 -18.73 5.80
N GLU A 199 -1.64 -18.96 5.15
CA GLU A 199 -0.41 -19.44 5.81
C GLU A 199 0.07 -18.45 6.89
N GLU A 200 -0.07 -17.16 6.64
CA GLU A 200 0.35 -16.10 7.55
C GLU A 200 -0.38 -16.16 8.90
N LEU A 201 -1.70 -16.43 8.88
CA LEU A 201 -2.51 -16.64 10.07
C LEU A 201 -2.19 -17.99 10.73
N LYS A 202 -1.93 -19.05 9.96
CA LYS A 202 -1.53 -20.36 10.51
C LYS A 202 -0.23 -20.24 11.30
N ASN A 203 0.75 -19.51 10.77
CA ASN A 203 2.05 -19.30 11.41
C ASN A 203 1.91 -18.54 12.73
N ARG A 204 1.23 -17.39 12.72
CA ARG A 204 0.96 -16.57 13.92
C ARG A 204 0.26 -17.33 15.04
N VAL A 205 -0.76 -18.13 14.71
CA VAL A 205 -1.47 -18.97 15.68
C VAL A 205 -0.55 -20.03 16.28
N LYS A 206 0.35 -20.62 15.48
CA LYS A 206 1.31 -21.64 15.92
C LYS A 206 2.36 -21.05 16.87
N GLU A 207 2.93 -19.91 16.53
CA GLU A 207 3.96 -19.24 17.35
C GLU A 207 3.45 -18.92 18.77
N LEU A 208 2.22 -18.43 18.90
CA LEU A 208 1.62 -18.16 20.22
C LEU A 208 1.24 -19.43 21.00
N ALA A 209 1.07 -20.57 20.34
CA ALA A 209 0.86 -21.85 21.03
C ALA A 209 2.17 -22.39 21.63
N THR A 210 3.31 -22.14 20.97
CA THR A 210 4.62 -22.54 21.48
C THR A 210 5.10 -21.68 22.67
N ASP A 211 4.72 -20.41 22.70
CA ASP A 211 5.03 -19.49 23.81
C ASP A 211 4.31 -19.86 25.12
N SER A 212 3.16 -20.55 25.08
CA SER A 212 2.42 -20.94 26.28
C SER A 212 2.97 -22.18 27.02
N HIS A 213 4.07 -22.75 26.54
CA HIS A 213 4.72 -23.94 27.12
C HIS A 213 6.14 -23.66 27.65
N ARG A 214 6.53 -22.38 27.76
CA ARG A 214 7.76 -21.93 28.43
C ARG A 214 7.41 -21.09 29.64
#